data_AF-A0A662W1G2-F1
#
_entry.id   AF-A0A662W1G2-F1
#
_cell.length_a   1.000
_cell.length_b   1.000
_cell.length_c   1.000
_cell.angle_alpha   90.00
_cell.angle_beta   90.00
_cell.angle_gamma   90.00
#
_symmetry.space_group_name_H-M   'P 1'
#
loop_
_entity.id
_entity.type
_entity.pdbx_description
1 polymer ?
#
loop_
_entity_poly.entity_id
_entity_poly.type
_entity_poly.pdbx_seq_one_letter_code
_entity_poly.pdbx_strand_id
1 'polypeptide(L)'
;MATYLGSVRVGRLRPNPKQELAIIRLPVKLVDKIGKYAHVFEESSDVIRIVFSNDKELKNSVQQAVQSDYLKELEERIRRLEIAIEELRNTIASNSTNPPTNTKNKKCSGRDLNPGHGIESLLFHK
;
A
#
# COMPACT_ATOMS: atom_id res chain seq x y z
N MET A 1 1.87 -23.88 -1.18
CA MET A 1 2.98 -24.11 -2.13
C MET A 1 2.35 -24.21 -3.50
N ALA A 2 2.85 -23.49 -4.49
CA ALA A 2 2.24 -23.49 -5.82
C ALA A 2 2.51 -24.82 -6.54
N THR A 3 1.46 -25.48 -7.04
CA THR A 3 1.56 -26.75 -7.76
C THR A 3 1.78 -26.47 -9.25
N TYR A 4 2.78 -27.10 -9.86
CA TYR A 4 3.03 -26.95 -11.29
C TYR A 4 2.03 -27.78 -12.11
N LEU A 5 1.26 -27.13 -12.99
CA LEU A 5 0.25 -27.78 -13.83
C LEU A 5 0.79 -28.18 -15.20
N GLY A 6 1.75 -27.44 -15.74
CA GLY A 6 2.35 -27.73 -17.04
C GLY A 6 2.78 -26.50 -17.82
N SER A 7 3.18 -26.71 -19.07
CA SER A 7 3.57 -25.63 -19.99
C SER A 7 2.85 -25.72 -21.32
N VAL A 8 2.57 -24.56 -21.90
CA VAL A 8 1.97 -24.43 -23.23
C VAL A 8 2.73 -23.39 -24.04
N ARG A 9 2.94 -23.65 -25.33
CA ARG A 9 3.58 -22.69 -26.22
C ARG A 9 2.60 -21.56 -26.54
N VAL A 10 3.01 -20.33 -26.29
CA VAL A 10 2.24 -19.13 -26.60
C VAL A 10 2.27 -18.90 -28.10
N GLY A 11 1.10 -18.84 -28.72
CA GLY A 11 1.00 -18.65 -30.15
C GLY A 11 -0.33 -18.05 -30.56
N ARG A 12 -0.44 -17.71 -31.85
CA ARG A 12 -1.71 -17.34 -32.45
C ARG A 12 -2.52 -18.61 -32.65
N LEU A 13 -3.45 -18.85 -31.73
CA LEU A 13 -4.41 -19.93 -31.84
C LEU A 13 -5.72 -19.40 -32.41
N ARG A 14 -6.25 -20.09 -33.41
CA ARG A 14 -7.66 -19.95 -33.77
C ARG A 14 -8.45 -20.83 -32.79
N PRO A 15 -9.44 -20.28 -32.08
CA PRO A 15 -10.28 -21.09 -31.21
C PRO A 15 -10.90 -22.21 -32.03
N ASN A 16 -10.65 -23.47 -31.67
CA ASN A 16 -11.35 -24.58 -32.28
C ASN A 16 -12.71 -24.71 -31.58
N PRO A 17 -13.84 -24.59 -32.29
CA PRO A 17 -15.17 -24.68 -31.68
C PRO A 17 -15.46 -26.03 -31.02
N LYS A 18 -14.67 -27.08 -31.31
CA LYS A 18 -14.78 -28.41 -30.68
C LYS A 18 -13.92 -28.56 -29.42
N GLN A 19 -13.18 -27.54 -29.01
CA GLN A 19 -12.28 -27.63 -27.87
C GLN A 19 -13.05 -27.37 -26.57
N GLU A 20 -13.07 -28.36 -25.67
CA GLU A 20 -13.76 -28.26 -24.38
C GLU A 20 -13.00 -27.43 -23.33
N LEU A 21 -11.68 -27.26 -23.52
CA LEU A 21 -10.81 -26.60 -22.55
C LEU A 21 -10.85 -25.07 -22.67
N ALA A 22 -10.72 -24.41 -21.52
CA ALA A 22 -10.66 -22.95 -21.44
C ALA A 22 -9.47 -22.37 -22.24
N ILE A 23 -9.74 -21.33 -23.03
CA ILE A 23 -8.72 -20.60 -23.79
C ILE A 23 -8.45 -19.29 -23.07
N ILE A 24 -7.23 -19.12 -22.57
CA ILE A 24 -6.77 -17.85 -22.01
C ILE A 24 -6.26 -16.97 -23.15
N ARG A 25 -6.97 -15.89 -23.45
CA ARG A 25 -6.53 -14.88 -24.41
C ARG A 25 -5.62 -13.87 -23.71
N LEU A 26 -4.37 -13.79 -24.16
CA LEU A 26 -3.44 -12.79 -23.63
C LEU A 26 -3.76 -11.39 -24.16
N PRO A 27 -3.65 -10.34 -23.33
CA PRO A 27 -3.78 -8.95 -23.77
C PRO A 27 -2.78 -8.59 -24.87
N VAL A 28 -3.16 -7.65 -25.74
CA VAL A 28 -2.32 -7.15 -26.86
C VAL A 28 -0.95 -6.62 -26.38
N LYS A 29 -0.89 -6.09 -25.15
CA LYS A 29 0.36 -5.60 -24.55
C LYS A 29 1.42 -6.69 -24.34
N LEU A 30 1.03 -7.97 -24.34
CA LEU A 30 1.92 -9.13 -24.14
C LEU A 30 2.28 -9.84 -25.45
N VAL A 31 2.16 -9.15 -26.59
CA VAL A 31 2.56 -9.68 -27.91
C VAL A 31 4.03 -10.11 -27.96
N ASP A 32 4.89 -9.51 -27.14
CA ASP A 32 6.31 -9.88 -27.00
C ASP A 32 6.52 -11.29 -26.39
N LYS A 33 5.46 -11.90 -25.84
CA LYS A 33 5.50 -13.26 -25.29
C LYS A 33 5.13 -14.33 -26.34
N ILE A 34 4.74 -13.95 -27.56
CA ILE A 34 4.49 -14.90 -28.64
C ILE A 34 5.76 -15.72 -28.91
N GLY A 35 5.61 -17.04 -29.05
CA GLY A 35 6.71 -17.97 -29.28
C GLY A 35 7.36 -18.53 -28.02
N LYS A 36 7.16 -17.88 -26.87
CA LYS A 36 7.62 -18.34 -25.55
C LYS A 36 6.73 -19.47 -25.01
N TYR A 37 7.20 -20.17 -23.98
CA TYR A 37 6.42 -21.10 -23.20
C TYR A 37 5.80 -20.40 -22.00
N ALA A 38 4.50 -20.60 -21.79
CA ALA A 38 3.78 -20.20 -20.60
C ALA A 38 3.73 -21.40 -19.64
N HIS A 39 4.38 -21.26 -18.49
CA HIS A 39 4.37 -22.21 -17.40
C HIS A 39 3.27 -21.84 -16.41
N VAL A 40 2.35 -22.77 -16.17
CA VAL A 40 1.17 -22.54 -15.34
C VAL A 40 1.33 -23.21 -13.99
N PHE A 41 1.05 -22.44 -12.95
CA PHE A 41 1.06 -22.88 -11.56
C PHE A 41 -0.30 -22.60 -10.93
N GLU A 42 -0.76 -23.51 -10.09
CA GLU A 42 -1.88 -23.31 -9.19
C GLU A 42 -1.35 -22.78 -7.86
N GLU A 43 -1.73 -21.56 -7.48
CA GLU A 43 -1.42 -20.99 -6.15
C GLU A 43 -2.53 -21.30 -5.14
N SER A 44 -3.79 -21.29 -5.59
CA SER A 44 -4.99 -21.65 -4.83
C SER A 44 -6.13 -22.03 -5.79
N SER A 45 -7.29 -22.42 -5.27
CA SER A 45 -8.47 -22.83 -6.06
C SER A 45 -8.84 -21.88 -7.20
N ASP A 46 -8.67 -20.58 -6.98
CA ASP A 46 -9.12 -19.53 -7.90
C ASP A 46 -7.97 -18.68 -8.46
N VAL A 47 -6.72 -19.02 -8.12
CA VAL A 47 -5.54 -18.24 -8.50
C VAL A 47 -4.54 -19.12 -9.22
N ILE A 48 -4.32 -18.81 -10.50
CA ILE A 48 -3.23 -19.35 -11.29
C ILE A 48 -2.15 -18.30 -11.51
N ARG A 49 -0.90 -18.74 -11.46
CA ARG A 49 0.27 -17.93 -11.81
C ARG A 49 0.85 -18.44 -13.12
N ILE A 50 1.08 -17.52 -14.05
CA ILE A 50 1.66 -17.83 -15.37
C ILE A 50 3.01 -17.16 -15.48
N VAL A 51 4.05 -17.95 -15.77
CA VAL A 51 5.43 -17.46 -15.97
C VAL A 51 5.87 -17.76 -17.39
N PHE A 52 6.40 -16.77 -18.10
CA PHE A 52 6.85 -16.92 -19.48
C PHE A 52 8.36 -17.21 -19.54
N SER A 53 8.75 -18.26 -20.26
CA SER A 53 10.15 -18.64 -20.49
C SER A 53 10.40 -18.96 -21.96
N ASN A 54 11.64 -18.86 -22.41
CA ASN A 54 12.02 -19.35 -23.75
C ASN A 54 12.15 -20.88 -23.78
N ASP A 55 12.41 -21.49 -22.62
CA ASP A 55 12.63 -22.92 -22.49
C ASP A 55 11.31 -23.67 -22.30
N LYS A 56 11.18 -24.84 -22.95
CA LYS A 56 10.01 -25.72 -22.79
C LYS A 56 9.93 -26.32 -21.37
N GLU A 57 11.09 -26.61 -20.82
CA GLU A 57 11.27 -27.16 -19.48
C GLU A 57 11.69 -26.06 -18.54
N LEU A 58 10.96 -25.95 -17.44
CA LEU A 58 11.31 -25.00 -16.41
C LEU A 58 12.45 -25.58 -15.59
N LYS A 59 13.68 -25.12 -15.82
CA LYS A 59 14.78 -25.41 -14.90
C LYS A 59 14.36 -24.91 -13.52
N ASN A 60 14.52 -25.74 -12.48
CA ASN A 60 14.07 -25.48 -11.10
C ASN A 60 14.46 -24.10 -10.53
N SER A 61 15.40 -23.38 -11.17
CA SER A 61 15.81 -22.03 -10.78
C SER A 61 14.72 -20.95 -10.95
N VAL A 62 13.77 -21.08 -11.88
CA VAL A 62 12.76 -20.03 -12.10
C VAL A 62 11.72 -19.98 -10.98
N GLN A 63 11.39 -21.14 -10.39
CA GLN A 63 10.53 -21.20 -9.19
C GLN A 63 11.19 -20.46 -8.02
N GLN A 64 12.51 -20.59 -7.86
CA GLN A 64 13.26 -19.87 -6.82
C GLN A 64 13.47 -18.38 -7.14
N ALA A 65 13.77 -18.04 -8.39
CA ALA A 65 14.11 -16.66 -8.77
C ALA A 65 12.91 -15.71 -8.65
N VAL A 66 11.74 -16.09 -9.18
CA VAL A 66 10.54 -15.24 -9.12
C VAL A 66 9.99 -15.15 -7.68
N GLN A 67 10.12 -16.24 -6.91
CA GLN A 67 9.79 -16.22 -5.49
C GLN A 67 10.75 -15.31 -4.72
N SER A 68 12.03 -15.26 -5.10
CA SER A 68 13.01 -14.39 -4.42
C SER A 68 12.75 -12.90 -4.62
N ASP A 69 12.33 -12.47 -5.81
CA ASP A 69 12.10 -11.04 -6.07
C ASP A 69 10.82 -10.53 -5.39
N TYR A 70 9.76 -11.35 -5.41
CA TYR A 70 8.53 -11.05 -4.66
C TYR A 70 8.80 -11.03 -3.15
N LEU A 71 9.59 -11.97 -2.64
CA LEU A 71 9.96 -12.01 -1.21
C LEU A 71 10.80 -10.80 -0.82
N LYS A 72 11.73 -10.33 -1.66
CA LYS A 72 12.51 -9.10 -1.42
C LYS A 72 11.62 -7.87 -1.36
N GLU A 73 10.67 -7.73 -2.28
CA GLU A 73 9.72 -6.61 -2.26
C GLU A 73 8.86 -6.67 -0.99
N LEU A 74 8.42 -7.87 -0.59
CA LEU A 74 7.67 -8.07 0.65
C LEU A 74 8.49 -7.69 1.89
N GLU A 75 9.75 -8.11 1.93
CA GLU A 75 10.68 -7.85 3.04
C GLU A 75 10.97 -6.35 3.16
N GLU A 76 11.21 -5.65 2.05
CA GLU A 76 11.33 -4.20 2.04
C GLU A 76 10.07 -3.49 2.54
N ARG A 77 8.89 -3.97 2.12
CA ARG A 77 7.62 -3.38 2.55
C ARG A 77 7.38 -3.59 4.05
N ILE A 78 7.69 -4.78 4.57
CA ILE A 78 7.61 -5.08 6.01
C ILE A 78 8.57 -4.15 6.76
N ARG A 79 9.82 -4.03 6.32
CA ARG A 79 10.82 -3.15 6.96
C ARG A 79 10.36 -1.69 7.02
N ARG A 80 9.74 -1.17 5.95
CA ARG A 80 9.19 0.20 5.95
C ARG A 80 8.04 0.37 6.93
N LEU A 81 7.18 -0.64 7.05
CA LEU A 81 6.07 -0.65 8.01
C LEU A 81 6.57 -0.70 9.46
N GLU A 82 7.60 -1.52 9.73
CA GLU A 82 8.22 -1.59 11.06
C GLU A 82 8.81 -0.24 11.47
N ILE A 83 9.53 0.45 10.57
CA ILE A 83 10.06 1.80 10.81
C ILE A 83 8.93 2.80 11.09
N ALA A 84 7.88 2.81 10.27
CA ALA A 84 6.76 3.72 10.44
C ALA A 84 6.02 3.49 11.78
N ILE A 85 5.88 2.24 12.22
CA ILE A 85 5.29 1.90 13.52
C ILE A 85 6.18 2.40 14.67
N GLU A 86 7.49 2.24 14.55
CA GLU A 86 8.44 2.72 15.57
C GLU A 86 8.42 4.26 15.70
N GLU A 87 8.38 4.97 14.57
CA GLU A 87 8.24 6.44 14.54
C GLU A 87 6.91 6.91 15.16
N LEU A 88 5.80 6.23 14.85
CA LEU A 88 4.50 6.50 15.47
C LEU A 88 4.51 6.27 16.98
N ARG A 89 5.18 5.23 17.46
CA ARG A 89 5.33 4.98 18.91
C ARG A 89 6.14 6.08 19.58
N ASN A 90 7.23 6.51 18.96
CA ASN A 90 8.10 7.56 19.51
C ASN A 90 7.41 8.93 19.54
N THR A 91 6.58 9.26 18.54
CA THR A 91 5.78 10.50 18.54
C THR A 91 4.69 10.48 19.61
N ILE A 92 4.00 9.35 19.83
CA ILE A 92 3.03 9.22 20.93
C ILE A 92 3.72 9.34 22.30
N ALA A 93 4.86 8.67 22.48
CA ALA A 93 5.61 8.70 23.73
C ALA A 93 6.14 10.11 24.06
N SER A 94 6.61 10.86 23.05
CA SER A 94 7.09 12.25 23.23
C SER A 94 5.97 13.26 23.44
N ASN A 95 4.77 13.02 22.91
CA ASN A 95 3.59 13.84 23.21
C ASN A 95 3.02 13.59 24.61
N SER A 96 3.31 12.44 25.22
CA SER A 96 2.90 12.10 26.59
C SER A 96 3.77 12.74 27.68
N THR A 97 4.95 13.25 27.36
CA THR A 97 5.94 13.77 28.33
C THR A 97 5.95 15.29 28.49
N ASN A 98 5.05 16.02 27.84
CA ASN A 98 4.87 17.46 28.08
C ASN A 98 3.80 17.68 29.17
N PRO A 99 4.17 18.00 30.44
CA PRO A 99 3.20 18.52 31.39
C PRO A 99 2.67 19.87 30.87
N PRO A 100 1.40 20.24 31.15
CA PRO A 100 0.90 21.56 30.79
C PRO A 100 1.80 22.60 31.45
N THR A 101 2.49 23.38 30.63
CA THR A 101 3.35 24.45 31.11
C THR A 101 2.47 25.45 31.85
N ASN A 102 2.73 25.54 33.15
CA ASN A 102 2.09 26.42 34.10
C ASN A 102 2.15 27.87 33.57
N THR A 103 1.07 28.36 32.96
CA THR A 103 0.95 29.75 32.52
C THR A 103 0.88 30.63 33.76
N LYS A 104 2.03 31.17 34.13
CA LYS A 104 2.19 32.28 35.08
C LYS A 104 1.10 33.32 34.85
N ASN A 105 0.28 33.52 35.88
CA ASN A 105 -0.51 34.72 36.20
C ASN A 105 -0.46 35.84 35.15
N LYS A 106 -1.31 35.76 34.12
CA LYS A 106 -1.74 36.97 33.42
C LYS A 106 -2.87 37.58 34.25
N LYS A 107 -2.56 38.64 35.00
CA LYS A 107 -3.57 39.54 35.55
C LYS A 107 -4.48 39.98 34.40
N CYS A 108 -5.71 39.51 34.38
CA CYS A 108 -6.75 40.05 33.52
C CYS A 108 -7.05 41.48 33.99
N SER A 109 -6.42 42.49 33.39
CA SER A 109 -6.96 43.85 33.44
C SER A 109 -8.12 43.90 32.45
N GLY A 110 -9.30 43.47 32.90
CA GLY A 110 -10.53 43.67 32.16
C GLY A 110 -10.76 45.17 32.04
N ARG A 111 -10.40 45.75 30.89
CA ARG A 111 -11.09 46.95 30.43
C ARG A 111 -12.36 46.43 29.80
N ASP A 112 -13.47 46.67 30.50
CA ASP A 112 -14.79 46.51 29.94
C ASP A 112 -14.87 47.42 28.70
N LEU A 113 -15.11 46.81 27.54
CA LEU A 113 -15.25 47.47 26.24
C LEU A 113 -16.70 47.40 25.79
N ASN A 114 -17.66 47.55 26.71
CA ASN A 114 -19.05 47.79 26.33
C ASN A 114 -19.27 49.26 25.95
N PRO A 115 -19.59 49.56 24.68
CA PRO A 115 -19.93 50.91 24.25
C PRO A 115 -21.46 51.07 24.36
N GLY A 116 -21.96 51.55 25.50
CA GLY A 116 -23.39 51.85 25.60
C GLY A 116 -23.88 52.32 26.97
N HIS A 117 -24.24 53.61 27.04
CA HIS A 117 -25.15 54.27 28.00
C HIS A 117 -24.74 54.20 29.48
N GLY A 118 -24.28 55.24 30.17
CA GLY A 118 -24.61 56.66 30.09
C GLY A 118 -25.39 57.06 31.33
N ILE A 119 -24.78 57.75 32.28
CA ILE A 119 -25.49 58.66 33.19
C ILE A 119 -24.50 59.74 33.67
N GLU A 120 -24.83 61.00 33.37
CA GLU A 120 -24.27 62.16 34.04
C GLU A 120 -24.62 62.12 35.53
N SER A 121 -23.64 62.40 36.39
CA SER A 121 -23.90 63.11 37.63
C SER A 121 -22.70 63.97 37.98
N LEU A 122 -22.81 65.25 37.63
CA LEU A 122 -22.19 66.36 38.33
C LEU A 122 -22.33 66.16 39.85
N LEU A 123 -21.24 66.33 40.62
CA LEU A 123 -21.17 67.28 41.74
C LEU A 123 -19.82 67.18 42.51
N PHE A 124 -19.01 68.21 42.28
CA PHE A 124 -18.19 68.99 43.22
C PHE A 124 -17.17 68.33 44.17
N HIS A 125 -15.91 68.75 43.96
CA HIS A 125 -14.90 68.89 45.01
C HIS A 125 -15.37 69.89 46.09
N LYS A 126 -15.00 69.60 47.32
CA LYS A 126 -15.05 70.53 48.47
C LYS A 126 -14.09 71.70 48.28
#